data_AF-A0A3M9NGY9-F1
#
_entry.id   AF-A0A3M9NGY9-F1
#
_cell.length_a   1.000
_cell.length_b   1.000
_cell.length_c   1.000
_cell.angle_alpha   90.00
_cell.angle_beta   90.00
_cell.angle_gamma   90.00
#
_symmetry.space_group_name_H-M   'P 1'
#
loop_
_entity.id
_entity.type
_entity.pdbx_description
1 polymer ?
#
loop_
_entity_poly.entity_id
_entity_poly.type
_entity_poly.pdbx_seq_one_letter_code
_entity_poly.pdbx_strand_id
1 'polypeptide(L)' 'METVDFMTLVEMPDQTRLEVVYYCKDNNLKEGEKNKFTQLYIQLHDCICTMKIEKAIVKNAKEVERLVQNKVIAERGHLC' A
#
# COMPACT_ATOMS: atom_id res chain seq x y z
N MET A 1 -3.03 14.42 -4.78
CA MET A 1 -3.56 13.81 -3.54
C MET A 1 -2.40 13.14 -2.85
N GLU A 2 -2.24 13.43 -1.57
CA GLU A 2 -1.31 12.77 -0.67
C GLU A 2 -2.10 12.47 0.61
N THR A 3 -2.03 11.23 1.10
CA THR A 3 -2.65 10.86 2.37
C THR A 3 -1.62 10.95 3.50
N VAL A 4 -2.11 10.99 4.74
CA VAL A 4 -1.26 10.70 5.91
C VAL A 4 -0.78 9.25 5.86
N ASP A 5 0.30 8.98 6.58
CA ASP A 5 0.82 7.62 6.75
C ASP A 5 -0.11 6.80 7.64
N PHE A 6 -0.42 5.59 7.17
CA PHE A 6 -1.15 4.60 7.94
C PHE A 6 -0.22 3.44 8.31
N MET A 7 -0.55 2.74 9.38
CA MET A 7 0.23 1.62 9.88
C MET A 7 -0.68 0.43 10.16
N THR A 8 -0.27 -0.77 9.72
CA THR A 8 -0.96 -2.02 10.01
C THR A 8 0.06 -3.13 10.33
N LEU A 9 -0.39 -4.15 11.07
CA LEU A 9 0.39 -5.34 11.37
C LEU A 9 -0.09 -6.48 10.46
N VAL A 10 0.81 -7.01 9.65
CA VAL A 10 0.53 -8.15 8.77
C VAL A 10 1.03 -9.42 9.45
N GLU A 11 0.12 -10.35 9.73
CA GLU A 11 0.49 -11.70 10.19
C GLU A 11 0.81 -12.57 8.98
N MET A 12 2.06 -13.04 8.94
CA MET A 12 2.60 -13.85 7.86
C MET A 12 2.26 -15.34 8.08
N PRO A 13 2.30 -16.19 7.04
CA PRO A 13 2.00 -17.61 7.17
C PRO A 13 2.91 -18.38 8.14
N ASP A 14 4.11 -17.87 8.40
CA ASP A 14 5.06 -18.40 9.38
C ASP A 14 4.83 -17.88 10.81
N GLN A 15 3.69 -17.21 11.06
CA GLN A 15 3.29 -16.58 12.32
C GLN A 15 4.14 -15.35 12.72
N THR A 16 5.05 -14.90 11.85
CA THR A 16 5.74 -13.63 12.07
C THR A 16 4.78 -12.47 11.84
N ARG A 17 5.03 -11.34 12.53
CA ARG A 17 4.24 -10.11 12.35
C ARG A 17 5.13 -9.02 11.81
N LEU A 18 4.72 -8.44 10.69
CA LEU A 18 5.42 -7.35 10.04
C LEU A 18 4.64 -6.06 10.24
N GLU A 19 5.33 -5.03 10.74
CA GLU A 19 4.81 -3.67 10.77
C GLU A 19 4.98 -3.05 9.38
N VAL A 20 3.85 -2.61 8.81
CA VAL A 20 3.79 -2.07 7.46
C VAL A 20 3.22 -0.67 7.52
N VAL A 21 3.97 0.28 6.98
CA VAL A 21 3.52 1.66 6.78
C VAL A 21 3.04 1.80 5.34
N TYR A 22 1.92 2.48 5.12
CA TYR A 22 1.43 2.73 3.77
C TYR A 22 0.77 4.09 3.62
N TYR A 23 0.92 4.68 2.44
CA TYR A 23 0.34 5.97 2.07
C TYR A 23 0.08 6.05 0.58
N CYS A 24 -0.81 6.95 0.16
CA CYS A 24 -1.12 7.19 -1.25
C CYS A 24 -0.54 8.54 -1.71
N LYS A 25 0.08 8.57 -2.89
CA LYS A 25 0.63 9.80 -3.50
C LYS A 25 0.49 9.78 -5.02
N ASP A 26 0.17 10.93 -5.63
CA ASP A 26 -0.03 11.04 -7.09
C ASP A 26 1.26 11.32 -7.90
N ASN A 27 2.46 11.13 -7.30
CA ASN A 27 3.71 11.67 -7.85
C ASN A 27 4.14 11.06 -9.19
N ASN A 28 3.79 9.79 -9.43
CA ASN A 28 4.29 8.99 -10.57
C ASN A 28 3.21 8.64 -11.61
N LEU A 29 2.07 9.34 -11.58
CA LEU A 29 0.97 9.10 -12.52
C LEU A 29 0.99 10.10 -13.69
N LYS A 30 0.61 9.63 -14.88
CA LYS A 30 0.37 10.52 -16.02
C LYS A 30 -0.80 11.45 -15.72
N GLU A 31 -0.78 12.66 -16.29
CA GLU A 31 -1.76 13.72 -15.98
C GLU A 31 -3.22 13.28 -16.16
N GLY A 32 -3.51 12.49 -17.21
CA GLY A 32 -4.85 11.92 -17.43
C GLY A 32 -5.27 10.81 -16.46
N GLU A 33 -4.32 10.17 -15.77
CA GLU A 33 -4.60 9.09 -14.80
C GLU A 33 -4.84 9.63 -13.38
N LYS A 34 -4.28 10.80 -13.04
CA LYS A 34 -4.38 11.42 -11.71
C LYS A 34 -5.81 11.67 -11.24
N ASN A 35 -6.79 11.70 -12.14
CA ASN A 35 -8.20 11.86 -11.77
C ASN A 35 -8.83 10.56 -11.23
N LYS A 36 -8.34 9.40 -11.67
CA LYS A 36 -8.94 8.09 -11.34
C LYS A 36 -8.05 7.26 -10.41
N PHE A 37 -6.74 7.37 -10.55
CA PHE A 37 -5.78 6.53 -9.86
C PHE A 37 -4.90 7.33 -8.90
N THR A 38 -4.34 6.63 -7.93
CA THR A 38 -3.24 7.09 -7.09
C THR A 38 -2.20 5.97 -6.96
N GLN A 39 -1.01 6.28 -6.48
CA GLN A 39 0.01 5.29 -6.20
C GLN A 39 0.03 5.01 -4.69
N LEU A 40 -0.25 3.77 -4.33
CA LEU A 40 -0.11 3.25 -2.97
C LEU A 40 1.35 2.85 -2.78
N TYR A 41 1.99 3.44 -1.79
CA TYR A 41 3.32 3.10 -1.31
C TYR A 41 3.15 2.20 -0.09
N ILE A 42 3.84 1.07 -0.08
CA ILE A 42 3.83 0.08 0.99
C ILE A 42 5.28 -0.07 1.43
N GLN A 43 5.56 0.32 2.67
CA GLN A 43 6.88 0.35 3.25
C GLN A 43 7.01 -0.67 4.38
N LEU A 44 8.02 -1.52 4.26
CA LEU A 44 8.61 -2.33 5.31
C LEU A 44 9.94 -1.70 5.73
N HIS A 45 10.52 -2.13 6.85
CA HIS A 45 11.76 -1.57 7.43
C HIS A 45 12.84 -1.21 6.40
N ASP A 46 13.14 -2.12 5.47
CA ASP A 46 14.24 -1.96 4.50
C ASP A 46 13.77 -1.85 3.04
N CYS A 47 12.45 -1.75 2.79
CA CYS A 47 11.93 -1.86 1.43
C CYS A 47 10.65 -1.06 1.20
N ILE A 48 10.48 -0.53 -0.02
CA ILE A 48 9.28 0.16 -0.47
C ILE A 48 8.78 -0.51 -1.75
N CYS A 49 7.57 -1.07 -1.69
CA CYS A 49 6.82 -1.48 -2.86
C CYS A 49 5.81 -0.39 -3.22
N THR A 50 5.48 -0.28 -4.51
CA THR A 50 4.42 0.61 -4.96
C THR A 50 3.44 -0.09 -5.87
N MET A 51 2.16 0.27 -5.78
CA MET A 51 1.14 -0.22 -6.69
C MET A 51 0.13 0.87 -7.06
N LYS A 52 -0.44 0.77 -8.26
CA LYS A 52 -1.48 1.70 -8.73
C LYS A 52 -2.85 1.20 -8.26
N ILE A 53 -3.61 2.06 -7.57
CA ILE A 53 -4.96 1.77 -7.10
C ILE A 53 -5.93 2.90 -7.51
N GLU A 54 -7.22 2.61 -7.53
CA GLU A 54 -8.26 3.61 -7.78
C GLU A 54 -8.45 4.53 -6.57
N LYS A 55 -8.63 5.84 -6.80
CA LYS A 55 -8.92 6.82 -5.74
C LYS A 55 -10.22 6.53 -4.99
N ALA A 56 -11.15 5.83 -5.63
CA ALA A 56 -12.38 5.38 -4.98
C ALA A 56 -12.09 4.46 -3.78
N ILE A 57 -11.09 3.57 -3.91
CA ILE A 57 -10.67 2.62 -2.87
C ILE A 57 -10.07 3.35 -1.67
N VAL A 58 -9.35 4.46 -1.89
CA VAL A 58 -8.72 5.26 -0.84
C VAL A 58 -9.73 5.79 0.19
N LYS A 59 -10.99 5.99 -0.21
CA LYS A 59 -12.07 6.41 0.70
C LYS A 59 -12.45 5.32 1.71
N ASN A 60 -12.03 4.07 1.48
CA ASN A 60 -12.30 2.93 2.33
C ASN A 60 -11.00 2.36 2.90
N ALA A 61 -10.63 2.83 4.09
CA ALA A 61 -9.39 2.43 4.76
C ALA A 61 -9.25 0.90 4.90
N LYS A 62 -10.36 0.17 5.13
CA LYS A 62 -10.34 -1.30 5.25
C LYS A 62 -10.01 -2.00 3.94
N GLU A 63 -10.46 -1.46 2.81
CA GLU A 63 -10.11 -2.03 1.50
C GLU A 63 -8.64 -1.76 1.16
N VAL A 64 -8.14 -0.57 1.47
CA VAL A 64 -6.71 -0.26 1.30
C VAL A 64 -5.86 -1.18 2.17
N GLU A 65 -6.20 -1.33 3.46
CA GLU A 65 -5.48 -2.21 4.37
C GLU A 65 -5.48 -3.67 3.88
N ARG A 66 -6.62 -4.16 3.39
CA ARG A 66 -6.71 -5.51 2.80
C ARG A 66 -5.80 -5.67 1.58
N LEU A 67 -5.71 -4.66 0.71
CA LEU A 67 -4.78 -4.69 -0.43
C LEU A 67 -3.33 -4.74 0.03
N VAL A 68 -2.98 -3.95 1.05
CA VAL A 68 -1.64 -3.95 1.66
C VAL A 68 -1.30 -5.32 2.23
N GLN A 69 -2.18 -5.90 3.07
CA GLN A 69 -1.98 -7.22 3.66
C GLN A 69 -1.80 -8.30 2.58
N ASN A 70 -2.68 -8.34 1.58
CA ASN A 70 -2.59 -9.30 0.50
C ASN A 70 -1.29 -9.16 -0.29
N LYS A 71 -0.85 -7.92 -0.56
CA LYS A 71 0.39 -7.66 -1.30
C LYS A 71 1.61 -8.11 -0.49
N VAL A 72 1.68 -7.76 0.79
CA VAL A 72 2.79 -8.14 1.68
C VAL A 72 2.87 -9.66 1.84
N ILE A 73 1.73 -10.34 2.02
CA ILE A 73 1.68 -11.81 2.11
C ILE A 73 2.10 -12.47 0.80
N ALA A 74 1.62 -11.97 -0.35
CA ALA A 74 1.96 -12.52 -1.66
C ALA A 74 3.46 -12.42 -1.96
N GLU A 75 4.09 -11.30 -1.57
CA GLU A 75 5.54 -11.10 -1.67
C GLU A 75 6.32 -11.78 -0.53
N ARG A 76 5.65 -12.52 0.37
CA ARG A 76 6.24 -13.17 1.55
C ARG A 76 7.06 -12.21 2.43
N GLY A 77 6.67 -10.94 2.49
CA GLY A 77 7.42 -9.91 3.22
C GLY A 77 8.68 -9.39 2.50
N HIS A 78 9.01 -9.90 1.31
CA HIS A 78 10.08 -9.40 0.47
C HIS A 78 9.51 -8.42 -0.58
N LEU A 79 9.30 -7.17 -0.18
CA LEU A 79 8.67 -6.15 -1.03
C LEU A 79 9.57 -5.62 -2.18
N CYS A 80 10.67 -6.30 -2.52
CA CYS A 80 11.71 -5.88 -3.46
C CYS A 80 11.61 -6.53 -4.85
#